data_AF-A0A1V1NSJ6-F1
#
_entry.id   AF-A0A1V1NSJ6-F1
#
_cell.length_a   1.000
_cell.length_b   1.000
_cell.length_c   1.000
_cell.angle_alpha   90.00
_cell.angle_beta   90.00
_cell.angle_gamma   90.00
#
_symmetry.space_group_name_H-M   'P 1'
#
loop_
_entity.id
_entity.type
_entity.pdbx_description
1 polymer ?
#
loop_
_entity_poly.entity_id
_entity_poly.type
_entity_poly.pdbx_seq_one_letter_code
_entity_poly.pdbx_strand_id
1 'polypeptide(L)'
;DTDKTLEKAVEFINSYSDGVELRTIRPVTPYPGSALFDKLLQEGRLQSGNPIEYFYKKHVNSDLFSFHWMPEITNEEADKMLYWANMEIFNKYVLDHKKKVVEDTKDFYEHRTPPQYFRGWREV
;
A
#
# COMPACT_ATOMS: atom_id res chain seq x y z
N ASP A 1 -6.43 -0.29 14.67
CA ASP A 1 -5.24 0.43 14.19
C ASP A 1 -5.35 1.92 14.48
N THR A 2 -4.22 2.61 14.52
CA THR A 2 -4.09 4.06 14.67
C THR A 2 -2.99 4.56 13.73
N ASP A 3 -2.79 5.88 13.68
CA ASP A 3 -1.61 6.54 13.12
C ASP A 3 -0.28 5.87 13.53
N LYS A 4 -0.07 5.65 14.82
CA LYS A 4 1.14 5.04 15.37
C LYS A 4 1.35 3.60 14.91
N THR A 5 0.29 2.82 14.71
CA THR A 5 0.45 1.45 14.19
C THR A 5 0.76 1.48 12.70
N LEU A 6 0.22 2.45 11.96
CA LEU A 6 0.54 2.66 10.55
C LEU A 6 1.99 3.12 10.36
N GLU A 7 2.48 4.06 11.18
CA GLU A 7 3.88 4.49 11.20
C GLU A 7 4.83 3.31 11.38
N LYS A 8 4.56 2.44 12.36
CA LYS A 8 5.36 1.21 12.57
C LYS A 8 5.33 0.26 11.39
N ALA A 9 4.20 0.16 10.68
CA ALA A 9 4.10 -0.65 9.48
C ALA A 9 4.95 -0.06 8.34
N VAL A 10 4.96 1.26 8.18
CA VAL A 10 5.83 1.97 7.23
C VAL A 10 7.30 1.75 7.57
N GLU A 11 7.68 1.93 8.84
CA GLU A 11 9.05 1.67 9.33
C GLU A 11 9.49 0.24 9.06
N PHE A 12 8.61 -0.73 9.32
CA PHE A 12 8.88 -2.14 9.05
C PHE A 12 9.12 -2.38 7.56
N ILE A 13 8.21 -1.93 6.68
CA ILE A 13 8.38 -2.10 5.22
C ILE A 13 9.68 -1.45 4.74
N ASN A 14 9.97 -0.23 5.21
CA ASN A 14 11.17 0.49 4.83
C ASN A 14 12.46 -0.17 5.35
N SER A 15 12.43 -0.84 6.50
CA SER A 15 13.61 -1.48 7.09
C SER A 15 13.94 -2.82 6.44
N TYR A 16 12.93 -3.53 5.91
CA TYR A 16 13.07 -4.91 5.44
C TYR A 16 12.78 -5.11 3.96
N SER A 17 12.33 -4.08 3.23
CA SER A 17 12.21 -4.15 1.77
C SER A 17 13.59 -4.24 1.12
N ASP A 18 13.76 -5.21 0.23
CA ASP A 18 14.97 -5.40 -0.58
C ASP A 18 15.01 -4.47 -1.81
N GLY A 19 13.98 -3.65 -2.00
CA GLY A 19 13.87 -2.69 -3.10
C GLY A 19 13.66 -3.35 -4.48
N VAL A 20 13.36 -4.65 -4.54
CA VAL A 20 13.10 -5.37 -5.80
C VAL A 20 11.70 -5.07 -6.32
N GLU A 21 10.72 -4.95 -5.42
CA GLU A 21 9.33 -4.65 -5.77
C GLU A 21 8.82 -3.47 -4.93
N LEU A 22 8.02 -2.61 -5.57
CA LEU A 22 7.27 -1.59 -4.85
C LEU A 22 6.17 -2.25 -4.02
N ARG A 23 6.22 -2.05 -2.70
CA ARG A 23 5.17 -2.45 -1.75
C ARG A 23 4.25 -1.26 -1.46
N THR A 24 2.98 -1.55 -1.19
CA THR A 24 2.02 -0.57 -0.67
C THR A 24 1.24 -1.17 0.50
N ILE A 25 0.75 -0.31 1.38
CA ILE A 25 -0.21 -0.65 2.43
C ILE A 25 -1.61 -0.42 1.88
N ARG A 26 -2.48 -1.42 2.07
CA ARG A 26 -3.89 -1.38 1.67
C ARG A 26 -4.80 -1.52 2.87
N PRO A 27 -5.97 -0.88 2.87
CA PRO A 27 -6.95 -1.08 3.91
C PRO A 27 -7.57 -2.47 3.85
N VAL A 28 -7.94 -2.99 5.03
CA VAL A 28 -8.78 -4.19 5.10
C VAL A 28 -10.13 -3.87 4.47
N THR A 29 -10.52 -4.68 3.49
CA THR A 29 -11.80 -4.54 2.78
C THR A 29 -12.78 -5.61 3.26
N PRO A 30 -14.00 -5.23 3.70
CA PRO A 30 -15.01 -6.17 4.14
C PRO A 30 -15.70 -6.83 2.93
N TYR A 31 -15.03 -7.75 2.25
CA TYR A 31 -15.65 -8.45 1.12
C TYR A 31 -16.89 -9.25 1.54
N PRO A 32 -17.94 -9.34 0.70
CA PRO A 32 -19.11 -10.18 0.98
C PRO A 32 -18.70 -11.62 1.37
N GLY A 33 -19.24 -12.12 2.48
CA GLY A 33 -18.89 -13.44 3.04
C GLY A 33 -17.66 -13.46 3.94
N SER A 34 -17.00 -12.32 4.17
CA SER A 34 -15.95 -12.19 5.19
C SER A 34 -16.56 -11.96 6.58
N ALA A 35 -15.85 -12.42 7.63
CA ALA A 35 -16.26 -12.17 9.02
C ALA A 35 -16.41 -10.67 9.33
N LEU A 36 -15.60 -9.82 8.68
CA LEU A 36 -15.71 -8.36 8.83
C LEU A 36 -17.01 -7.85 8.18
N PHE A 37 -17.36 -8.32 6.99
CA PHE A 37 -18.62 -7.95 6.34
C PHE A 37 -19.84 -8.36 7.18
N ASP A 38 -19.85 -9.59 7.69
CA ASP A 38 -20.94 -10.09 8.54
C ASP A 38 -21.07 -9.26 9.83
N LYS A 39 -19.94 -8.90 10.45
CA LYS A 39 -19.91 -8.01 11.61
C LYS A 39 -20.49 -6.63 11.28
N LEU A 40 -20.09 -6.01 10.18
CA LEU A 40 -20.59 -4.69 9.78
C LEU A 40 -22.08 -4.72 9.43
N LEU A 41 -22.58 -5.83 8.88
CA LEU A 41 -24.00 -6.03 8.63
C LEU A 41 -24.80 -6.11 9.94
N GLN A 42 -24.31 -6.89 10.91
CA GLN A 42 -24.93 -7.02 12.24
C GLN A 42 -24.94 -5.69 13.02
N GLU A 43 -23.89 -4.89 12.87
CA GLU A 43 -23.78 -3.56 13.47
C GLU A 43 -24.60 -2.47 12.74
N GLY A 44 -25.29 -2.81 11.65
CA GLY A 44 -26.07 -1.84 10.86
C GLY A 44 -25.23 -0.83 10.09
N ARG A 45 -23.93 -1.11 9.89
CA ARG A 45 -22.98 -0.26 9.15
C ARG A 45 -23.01 -0.50 7.64
N LEU A 46 -23.70 -1.55 7.19
CA LEU A 46 -24.01 -1.83 5.79
C LEU A 46 -25.52 -1.64 5.55
N GLN A 47 -25.90 -1.25 4.34
CA GLN A 47 -27.30 -1.02 3.99
C GLN A 47 -28.13 -2.32 4.14
N SER A 48 -29.16 -2.27 4.98
CA SER A 48 -30.11 -3.37 5.16
C SER A 48 -31.03 -3.50 3.93
N GLY A 49 -31.07 -4.67 3.31
CA GLY A 49 -31.93 -5.00 2.17
C GLY A 49 -31.17 -5.59 0.98
N ASN A 50 -30.09 -4.93 0.55
CA ASN A 50 -29.16 -5.48 -0.44
C ASN A 50 -27.70 -5.09 -0.13
N PRO A 51 -27.10 -5.68 0.92
CA PRO A 51 -25.76 -5.30 1.39
C PRO A 51 -24.65 -5.64 0.39
N ILE A 52 -24.87 -6.66 -0.46
CA ILE A 52 -23.91 -7.07 -1.50
C ILE A 52 -23.89 -6.03 -2.63
N GLU A 53 -25.06 -5.60 -3.12
CA GLU A 53 -25.13 -4.54 -4.14
C GLU A 53 -24.57 -3.22 -3.59
N TYR A 54 -24.90 -2.87 -2.35
CA TYR A 54 -24.32 -1.71 -1.67
C TYR A 54 -22.79 -1.77 -1.63
N PHE A 55 -22.23 -2.96 -1.33
CA PHE A 55 -20.79 -3.17 -1.34
C PHE A 55 -20.18 -2.87 -2.71
N TYR A 56 -20.65 -3.51 -3.78
CA TYR A 56 -20.08 -3.33 -5.11
C TYR A 56 -20.27 -1.92 -5.69
N LYS A 57 -21.32 -1.20 -5.27
CA LYS A 57 -21.51 0.20 -5.64
C LYS A 57 -20.49 1.13 -4.97
N LYS A 58 -20.09 0.81 -3.74
CA LYS A 58 -19.18 1.64 -2.94
C LYS A 58 -17.71 1.28 -3.12
N HIS A 59 -17.41 -0.01 -3.28
CA HIS A 59 -16.07 -0.53 -3.45
C HIS A 59 -15.59 -0.37 -4.90
N VAL A 60 -15.05 0.80 -5.21
CA VAL A 60 -14.53 1.11 -6.56
C VAL A 60 -13.04 0.84 -6.72
N ASN A 61 -12.29 0.75 -5.61
CA ASN A 61 -10.85 0.56 -5.62
C ASN A 61 -10.38 -0.09 -4.31
N SER A 62 -9.41 -1.01 -4.39
CA SER A 62 -8.85 -1.73 -3.24
C SER A 62 -7.98 -0.90 -2.31
N ASP A 63 -7.44 0.21 -2.81
CA ASP A 63 -6.55 1.11 -2.07
C ASP A 63 -7.35 2.22 -1.34
N LEU A 64 -8.64 2.39 -1.65
CA LEU A 64 -9.53 3.35 -0.99
C LEU A 64 -10.27 2.71 0.20
N PHE A 65 -10.32 3.44 1.31
CA PHE A 65 -11.07 3.07 2.50
C PHE A 65 -12.57 3.27 2.30
N SER A 66 -13.17 2.35 1.55
CA SER A 66 -14.55 2.48 1.08
C SER A 66 -15.61 2.27 2.18
N PHE A 67 -15.26 1.64 3.31
CA PHE A 67 -16.21 1.28 4.37
C PHE A 67 -15.71 1.71 5.74
N HIS A 68 -16.54 2.46 6.45
CA HIS A 68 -16.24 2.97 7.79
C HIS A 68 -16.39 1.87 8.86
N TRP A 69 -15.38 1.01 8.97
CA TRP A 69 -15.31 -0.05 9.98
C TRP A 69 -14.46 0.30 11.20
N MET A 70 -13.68 1.38 11.13
CA MET A 70 -12.92 1.94 12.26
C MET A 70 -13.72 3.08 12.90
N PRO A 71 -14.29 2.92 14.11
CA PRO A 71 -15.23 3.89 14.67
C PRO A 71 -14.66 5.28 14.92
N GLU A 72 -13.34 5.39 15.13
CA GLU A 72 -12.67 6.64 15.51
C GLU A 72 -12.06 7.41 14.33
N ILE A 73 -12.14 6.87 13.10
CA ILE A 73 -11.49 7.47 11.92
C ILE A 73 -12.48 7.51 10.76
N THR A 74 -12.74 8.70 10.23
CA THR A 74 -13.56 8.84 9.01
C THR A 74 -12.88 8.20 7.79
N ASN A 75 -13.64 7.93 6.73
CA ASN A 75 -13.05 7.37 5.51
C ASN A 75 -11.99 8.30 4.91
N GLU A 76 -12.25 9.61 4.92
CA GLU A 76 -11.36 10.63 4.40
C GLU A 76 -10.06 10.73 5.22
N GLU A 77 -10.13 10.59 6.54
CA GLU A 77 -8.94 10.54 7.39
C GLU A 77 -8.14 9.26 7.13
N ALA A 78 -8.80 8.11 7.02
CA ALA A 78 -8.14 6.85 6.68
C ALA A 78 -7.42 6.92 5.33
N ASP A 79 -8.07 7.50 4.31
CA ASP A 79 -7.47 7.69 2.98
C ASP A 79 -6.26 8.64 3.03
N LYS A 80 -6.32 9.72 3.82
CA LYS A 80 -5.16 10.62 4.03
C LYS A 80 -4.00 9.92 4.72
N MET A 81 -4.28 9.08 5.70
CA MET A 81 -3.27 8.28 6.39
C MET A 81 -2.60 7.27 5.45
N LEU A 82 -3.41 6.56 4.65
CA LEU A 82 -2.92 5.63 3.64
C LEU A 82 -2.10 6.32 2.55
N TYR A 83 -2.54 7.51 2.11
CA TYR A 83 -1.78 8.34 1.18
C TYR A 83 -0.40 8.66 1.74
N TRP A 84 -0.32 9.19 2.96
CA TRP A 84 0.96 9.49 3.62
C TRP A 84 1.85 8.26 3.69
N ALA A 85 1.32 7.13 4.19
CA ALA A 85 2.09 5.91 4.36
C ALA A 85 2.64 5.37 3.02
N ASN A 86 1.81 5.35 1.98
CA ASN A 86 2.22 4.86 0.67
C ASN A 86 3.20 5.81 -0.02
N MET A 87 3.10 7.13 0.21
CA MET A 87 4.08 8.08 -0.30
C MET A 87 5.44 7.93 0.39
N GLU A 88 5.49 7.67 1.70
CA GLU A 88 6.75 7.40 2.40
C GLU A 88 7.45 6.15 1.84
N ILE A 89 6.68 5.06 1.65
CA ILE A 89 7.21 3.82 1.09
C ILE A 89 7.68 4.03 -0.37
N PHE A 90 6.87 4.70 -1.18
CA PHE A 90 7.19 4.99 -2.58
C PHE A 90 8.44 5.85 -2.72
N ASN A 91 8.54 6.94 -1.95
CA ASN A 91 9.69 7.84 -2.00
C ASN A 91 10.98 7.12 -1.63
N LYS A 92 10.95 6.25 -0.62
CA LYS A 92 12.10 5.44 -0.26
C LYS A 92 12.47 4.43 -1.35
N TYR A 93 11.48 3.73 -1.92
CA TYR A 93 11.69 2.81 -3.03
C TYR A 93 12.40 3.51 -4.21
N VAL A 94 11.87 4.65 -4.66
CA VAL A 94 12.47 5.42 -5.76
C VAL A 94 13.89 5.90 -5.42
N LEU A 95 14.10 6.37 -4.19
CA LEU A 95 15.42 6.84 -3.76
C LEU A 95 16.46 5.72 -3.77
N ASP A 96 16.12 4.55 -3.25
CA ASP A 96 17.03 3.41 -3.19
C ASP A 96 17.29 2.82 -4.58
N HIS A 97 16.25 2.74 -5.43
CA HIS A 97 16.40 2.31 -6.81
C HIS A 97 17.30 3.27 -7.61
N LYS A 98 17.12 4.59 -7.42
CA LYS A 98 17.98 5.61 -8.03
C LYS A 98 19.45 5.44 -7.60
N LYS A 99 19.72 5.25 -6.31
CA LYS A 99 21.09 5.02 -5.81
C LYS A 99 21.71 3.80 -6.48
N LYS A 100 20.98 2.69 -6.53
CA LYS A 100 21.43 1.46 -7.19
C LYS A 100 21.75 1.67 -8.66
N VAL A 101 20.87 2.35 -9.41
CA VAL A 101 21.12 2.64 -10.82
C VAL A 101 22.38 3.49 -11.00
N VAL A 102 22.61 4.49 -10.14
CA VAL A 102 23.82 5.32 -10.18
C VAL A 102 25.09 4.50 -9.89
N GLU A 103 25.06 3.64 -8.87
CA GLU A 103 26.17 2.75 -8.52
C GLU A 103 26.47 1.75 -9.64
N ASP A 104 25.44 1.03 -10.12
CA ASP A 104 25.58 0.06 -11.23
C ASP A 104 26.10 0.75 -12.50
N THR A 105 25.67 2.00 -12.77
CA THR A 105 26.17 2.80 -13.90
C THR A 105 27.65 3.12 -13.75
N LYS A 106 28.06 3.56 -12.56
CA LYS A 106 29.47 3.88 -12.28
C LYS A 106 30.35 2.63 -12.46
N ASP A 107 29.96 1.50 -11.86
CA ASP A 107 30.71 0.26 -11.96
C ASP A 107 30.78 -0.29 -13.39
N PHE A 108 29.70 -0.14 -14.15
CA PHE A 108 29.67 -0.52 -15.56
C PHE A 108 30.68 0.28 -16.39
N TYR A 109 30.66 1.62 -16.30
CA TYR A 109 31.47 2.48 -17.17
C TYR A 109 32.89 2.73 -16.69
N GLU A 110 33.13 2.86 -15.38
CA GLU A 110 34.45 3.14 -14.81
C GLU A 110 35.23 1.85 -14.53
N HIS A 111 34.56 0.82 -14.00
CA HIS A 111 35.21 -0.41 -13.55
C HIS A 111 35.03 -1.60 -14.52
N ARG A 112 34.30 -1.42 -15.62
CA ARG A 112 33.98 -2.48 -16.61
C ARG A 112 33.40 -3.75 -15.96
N THR A 113 32.66 -3.59 -14.86
CA THR A 113 32.06 -4.68 -14.11
C THR A 113 30.54 -4.57 -14.23
N PRO A 114 29.93 -5.16 -15.28
CA PRO A 114 28.48 -5.09 -15.45
C PRO A 114 27.76 -5.90 -14.37
N PRO A 115 26.56 -5.48 -13.93
CA PRO A 115 25.74 -6.28 -13.04
C PRO A 115 25.51 -7.69 -13.59
N GLN A 116 25.50 -8.69 -12.70
CA GLN A 116 25.10 -10.05 -13.05
C GLN A 116 23.67 -9.96 -13.58
N TYR A 117 23.45 -10.37 -14.84
CA TYR A 117 22.17 -10.23 -15.57
C TYR A 117 21.84 -8.84 -16.16
N PHE A 118 22.81 -7.94 -16.35
CA PHE A 118 22.57 -6.70 -17.10
C PHE A 118 22.07 -7.00 -18.53
N ARG A 119 20.84 -6.57 -18.84
CA ARG A 119 20.21 -6.70 -20.17
C ARG A 119 19.82 -5.33 -20.76
N GLY A 120 20.53 -4.28 -20.35
CA GLY A 120 20.16 -2.89 -20.63
C GLY A 120 19.39 -2.25 -19.47
N TRP A 121 19.34 -0.92 -19.49
CA TRP A 121 18.62 -0.11 -18.51
C TRP A 121 17.12 -0.39 -18.55
N ARG A 122 16.48 -0.42 -17.39
CA ARG A 122 15.04 -0.64 -17.21
C ARG A 122 14.41 0.60 -16.62
N GLU A 123 13.10 0.71 -16.79
CA GLU A 123 12.29 1.75 -16.15
C GLU A 123 12.40 1.65 -14.63
N VAL A 124 12.35 2.81 -13.98
CA VAL A 124 12.40 3.01 -12.52
C VAL A 124 10.99 3.31 -12.02
#